data_AF-A0A0Q8NSC9-F1
#
_entry.id   AF-A0A0Q8NSC9-F1
#
_cell.length_a   1.000
_cell.length_b   1.000
_cell.length_c   1.000
_cell.angle_alpha   90.00
_cell.angle_beta   90.00
_cell.angle_gamma   90.00
#
_symmetry.space_group_name_H-M   'P 1'
#
loop_
_entity.id
_entity.type
_entity.pdbx_description
1 polymer ?
#
loop_
_entity_poly.entity_id
_entity_poly.type
_entity_poly.pdbx_seq_one_letter_code
_entity_poly.pdbx_strand_id
1 'polypeptide(L)'
;MFGSKKRREQRAAEYQGLRIRAVEQAVQSRELVADAQRTLGSHREEVDQLYALRIGVPVLRLQPTLDEADELLLPFESLVEEFDARHVQFSEFDGDDPDALEAIVDFYVTSAESLSELADAYDSILGVYTGALEVARAGIEKVAPARARAHESLAGATAELAALNDAAKGVHSARATLAAATERLTALDGGTAPISEERTVSDQYREVERDLAELRDRLNQPA
;
A
#
# COMPACT_ATOMS: atom_id res chain seq x y z
N MET A 1 28.50 56.50 -18.20
CA MET A 1 28.06 55.29 -18.95
C MET A 1 28.84 54.02 -18.62
N PHE A 2 30.17 54.05 -18.37
CA PHE A 2 30.92 52.83 -18.03
C PHE A 2 30.54 52.15 -16.70
N GLY A 3 30.04 52.91 -15.72
CA GLY A 3 29.67 52.37 -14.40
C GLY A 3 28.38 51.55 -14.36
N SER A 4 27.41 51.79 -15.25
CA SER A 4 26.14 51.04 -15.28
C SER A 4 26.30 49.67 -15.95
N LYS A 5 27.10 49.59 -17.02
CA LYS A 5 27.43 48.33 -17.70
C LYS A 5 28.16 47.36 -16.78
N LYS A 6 29.20 47.83 -16.08
CA LYS A 6 29.97 47.03 -15.12
C LYS A 6 29.12 46.51 -13.95
N ARG A 7 28.18 47.32 -13.44
CA ARG A 7 27.24 46.89 -12.39
C ARG A 7 26.26 45.82 -12.89
N ARG A 8 25.77 45.96 -14.13
CA ARG A 8 24.89 44.96 -14.76
C ARG A 8 25.61 43.63 -14.95
N GLU A 9 26.84 43.64 -15.47
CA GLU A 9 27.68 42.45 -15.61
C GLU A 9 27.99 41.78 -14.26
N GLN A 10 28.27 42.58 -13.22
CA GLN A 10 28.51 42.06 -11.88
C GLN A 10 27.26 41.38 -11.29
N ARG A 11 26.07 41.99 -11.47
CA ARG A 11 24.80 41.39 -11.07
C ARG A 11 24.50 40.10 -11.84
N ALA A 12 24.71 40.09 -13.15
CA ALA A 12 24.54 38.88 -13.96
C ALA A 12 25.41 37.73 -13.46
N ALA A 13 26.69 37.99 -13.17
CA ALA A 13 27.60 36.99 -12.62
C ALA A 13 27.17 36.50 -11.22
N GLU A 14 26.66 37.39 -10.38
CA GLU A 14 26.11 37.04 -9.06
C GLU A 14 24.90 36.11 -9.18
N TYR A 15 23.90 36.47 -9.99
CA TYR A 15 22.73 35.62 -10.20
C TYR A 15 23.05 34.32 -10.93
N GLN A 16 24.06 34.28 -11.81
CA GLN A 16 24.53 33.00 -12.36
C GLN A 16 25.07 32.07 -11.27
N GLY A 17 25.84 32.59 -10.32
CA GLY A 17 26.32 31.82 -9.17
C GLY A 17 25.18 31.33 -8.27
N LEU A 18 24.18 32.18 -8.04
CA LEU A 18 22.97 31.81 -7.27
C LEU A 18 22.13 30.76 -8.01
N ARG A 19 21.96 30.90 -9.33
CA ARG A 19 21.21 29.96 -10.17
C ARG A 19 21.78 28.55 -10.06
N ILE A 20 23.10 28.39 -10.13
CA ILE A 20 23.73 27.07 -10.03
C ILE A 20 23.32 26.39 -8.71
N ARG A 21 23.42 27.11 -7.58
CA ARG A 21 23.06 26.56 -6.26
C ARG A 21 21.57 26.28 -6.12
N ALA A 22 20.72 27.19 -6.61
CA ALA A 22 19.27 27.03 -6.55
C ALA A 22 18.81 25.82 -7.39
N VAL A 23 19.40 25.65 -8.58
CA VAL A 23 19.16 24.47 -9.43
C VAL A 23 19.59 23.20 -8.71
N GLU A 24 20.81 23.15 -8.18
CA GLU A 24 21.31 21.97 -7.45
C GLU A 24 20.38 21.59 -6.28
N GLN A 25 19.95 22.57 -5.49
CA GLN A 25 19.05 22.33 -4.36
C GLN A 25 17.67 21.84 -4.82
N ALA A 26 17.07 22.46 -5.83
CA ALA A 26 15.76 22.06 -6.32
C ALA A 26 15.79 20.66 -6.96
N VAL A 27 16.84 20.33 -7.70
CA VAL A 27 17.04 18.99 -8.27
C VAL A 27 17.21 17.95 -7.16
N GLN A 28 17.97 18.24 -6.10
CA GLN A 28 18.05 17.35 -4.94
C GLN A 28 16.68 17.14 -4.27
N SER A 29 15.90 18.20 -4.04
CA SER A 29 14.53 18.05 -3.51
C SER A 29 13.65 17.22 -4.45
N ARG A 30 13.79 17.39 -5.76
CA ARG A 30 13.05 16.61 -6.77
C ARG A 30 13.43 15.12 -6.74
N GLU A 31 14.71 14.81 -6.53
CA GLU A 31 15.20 13.43 -6.37
C GLU A 31 14.60 12.78 -5.12
N LEU A 32 14.55 13.50 -3.99
CA LEU A 32 13.88 13.00 -2.77
C LEU A 32 12.41 12.66 -3.02
N VAL A 33 11.68 13.54 -3.71
CA VAL A 33 10.28 13.26 -4.10
C VAL A 33 10.19 12.01 -4.98
N ALA A 34 11.08 11.86 -5.97
CA ALA A 34 11.07 10.69 -6.86
C ALA A 34 11.34 9.38 -6.11
N ASP A 35 12.27 9.39 -5.16
CA ASP A 35 12.59 8.23 -4.33
C ASP A 35 11.44 7.87 -3.39
N ALA A 36 10.80 8.87 -2.79
CA ALA A 36 9.64 8.69 -1.94
C ALA A 36 8.43 8.14 -2.73
N GLN A 37 8.17 8.65 -3.95
CA GLN A 37 7.17 8.12 -4.87
C GLN A 37 7.40 6.65 -5.22
N ARG A 38 8.65 6.27 -5.53
CA ARG A 38 9.00 4.89 -5.85
C ARG A 38 8.78 3.96 -4.65
N THR A 39 9.18 4.42 -3.48
CA THR A 39 9.05 3.65 -2.24
C THR A 39 7.58 3.46 -1.86
N LEU A 40 6.79 4.53 -1.94
CA LEU A 40 5.34 4.48 -1.72
C LEU A 40 4.65 3.56 -2.73
N GLY A 41 5.01 3.63 -4.01
CA GLY A 41 4.48 2.73 -5.04
C GLY A 41 4.74 1.25 -4.71
N SER A 42 5.94 0.92 -4.22
CA SER A 42 6.26 -0.43 -3.77
C SER A 42 5.45 -0.85 -2.53
N HIS A 43 5.22 0.06 -1.58
CA HIS A 43 4.43 -0.25 -0.38
C HIS A 43 2.95 -0.42 -0.70
N ARG A 44 2.41 0.40 -1.62
CA ARG A 44 1.06 0.24 -2.17
C ARG A 44 0.89 -1.12 -2.81
N GLU A 45 1.81 -1.51 -3.69
CA GLU A 45 1.75 -2.82 -4.34
C GLU A 45 1.83 -3.96 -3.32
N GLU A 46 2.67 -3.83 -2.29
CA GLU A 46 2.75 -4.85 -1.24
C GLU A 46 1.45 -4.92 -0.42
N VAL A 47 0.88 -3.78 -0.04
CA VAL A 47 -0.41 -3.71 0.64
C VAL A 47 -1.49 -4.36 -0.23
N ASP A 48 -1.54 -4.04 -1.52
CA ASP A 48 -2.47 -4.62 -2.49
C ASP A 48 -2.27 -6.12 -2.64
N GLN A 49 -1.04 -6.63 -2.60
CA GLN A 49 -0.76 -8.07 -2.63
C GLN A 49 -1.24 -8.75 -1.35
N LEU A 50 -0.98 -8.16 -0.17
CA LEU A 50 -1.48 -8.68 1.10
C LEU A 50 -3.01 -8.63 1.16
N TYR A 51 -3.63 -7.61 0.58
CA TYR A 51 -5.07 -7.53 0.40
C TYR A 51 -5.58 -8.52 -0.65
N ALA A 52 -4.87 -8.77 -1.74
CA ALA A 52 -5.24 -9.77 -2.74
C ALA A 52 -5.18 -11.19 -2.17
N LEU A 53 -4.28 -11.45 -1.22
CA LEU A 53 -4.27 -12.67 -0.43
C LEU A 53 -5.53 -12.79 0.44
N ARG A 54 -6.19 -11.66 0.78
CA ARG A 54 -7.46 -11.59 1.52
C ARG A 54 -7.47 -12.39 2.83
N ILE A 55 -6.29 -12.69 3.37
CA ILE A 55 -6.13 -13.43 4.61
C ILE A 55 -6.29 -12.47 5.78
N GLY A 56 -7.43 -12.52 6.46
CA GLY A 56 -7.54 -12.23 7.89
C GLY A 56 -7.32 -10.79 8.38
N VAL A 57 -6.87 -9.88 7.53
CA VAL A 57 -6.71 -8.47 7.85
C VAL A 57 -8.03 -7.78 7.52
N PRO A 58 -8.62 -6.98 8.42
CA PRO A 58 -9.81 -6.24 8.10
C PRO A 58 -9.44 -5.12 7.11
N VAL A 59 -9.47 -5.46 5.81
CA VAL A 59 -9.37 -4.54 4.67
C VAL A 59 -10.24 -3.31 4.94
N LEU A 60 -11.46 -3.53 5.45
CA LEU A 60 -12.41 -2.49 5.82
C LEU A 60 -11.93 -1.51 6.91
N ARG A 61 -10.96 -1.88 7.76
CA ARG A 61 -10.43 -0.99 8.80
C ARG A 61 -9.26 -0.14 8.34
N LEU A 62 -8.45 -0.66 7.41
CA LEU A 62 -7.28 0.04 6.90
C LEU A 62 -7.62 0.87 5.66
N GLN A 63 -8.60 0.45 4.86
CA GLN A 63 -9.00 1.13 3.63
C GLN A 63 -9.31 2.62 3.82
N PRO A 64 -10.11 3.06 4.82
CA PRO A 64 -10.40 4.48 4.97
C PRO A 64 -9.16 5.33 5.25
N THR A 65 -8.20 4.78 6.01
CA THR A 65 -6.94 5.47 6.32
C THR A 65 -6.02 5.54 5.09
N LEU A 66 -6.03 4.51 4.25
CA LEU A 66 -5.27 4.50 3.00
C LEU A 66 -5.89 5.44 1.95
N ASP A 67 -7.23 5.46 1.85
CA ASP A 67 -7.96 6.37 0.97
C ASP A 67 -7.69 7.84 1.36
N GLU A 68 -7.73 8.16 2.65
CA GLU A 68 -7.38 9.50 3.16
C GLU A 68 -5.92 9.87 2.84
N ALA A 69 -4.99 8.92 2.98
CA ALA A 69 -3.58 9.14 2.64
C ALA A 69 -3.38 9.37 1.13
N ASP A 70 -4.18 8.72 0.28
CA ASP A 70 -4.11 8.88 -1.17
C ASP A 70 -4.72 10.21 -1.63
N GLU A 71 -5.80 10.67 -1.01
CA GLU A 71 -6.40 11.99 -1.27
C GLU A 71 -5.42 13.13 -0.97
N LEU A 72 -4.56 12.97 0.04
CA LEU A 72 -3.52 13.94 0.36
C LEU A 72 -2.48 14.11 -0.76
N LEU A 73 -2.35 13.16 -1.70
CA LEU A 73 -1.35 13.23 -2.78
C LEU A 73 -1.84 13.94 -4.04
N LEU A 74 -3.15 13.95 -4.28
CA LEU A 74 -3.76 14.53 -5.48
C LEU A 74 -3.34 15.99 -5.77
N PRO A 75 -3.20 16.88 -4.77
CA PRO A 75 -2.81 18.27 -5.02
C PRO A 75 -1.37 18.44 -5.52
N PHE A 76 -0.53 17.41 -5.42
CA PHE A 76 0.93 17.54 -5.57
C PHE A 76 1.48 17.03 -6.90
N GLU A 77 0.72 16.24 -7.67
CA GLU A 77 1.14 15.77 -8.99
C GLU A 77 1.43 16.94 -9.95
N SER A 78 0.59 17.98 -9.92
CA SER A 78 0.77 19.17 -10.74
C SER A 78 2.03 19.96 -10.40
N LEU A 79 2.51 19.90 -9.15
CA LEU A 79 3.71 20.63 -8.72
C LEU A 79 4.97 20.03 -9.35
N VAL A 80 5.03 18.70 -9.39
CA VAL A 80 6.13 17.97 -10.03
C VAL A 80 6.16 18.21 -11.54
N GLU A 81 4.99 18.16 -12.19
CA GLU A 81 4.87 18.44 -13.62
C GLU A 81 5.28 19.88 -13.98
N GLU A 82 4.85 20.86 -13.18
CA GLU A 82 5.23 22.27 -13.36
C GLU A 82 6.74 22.46 -13.19
N PHE A 83 7.33 21.81 -12.19
CA PHE A 83 8.77 21.85 -11.97
C PHE A 83 9.53 21.26 -13.16
N ASP A 84 9.19 20.04 -13.58
CA ASP A 84 9.88 19.32 -14.65
C ASP A 84 9.78 20.12 -15.98
N ALA A 85 8.62 20.70 -16.29
CA ALA A 85 8.42 21.52 -17.48
C ALA A 85 9.26 22.81 -17.48
N ARG A 86 9.27 23.54 -16.36
CA ARG A 86 10.06 24.78 -16.24
C ARG A 86 11.55 24.51 -16.12
N HIS A 87 11.95 23.39 -15.53
CA HIS A 87 13.35 22.99 -15.45
C HIS A 87 13.93 22.81 -16.86
N VAL A 88 13.21 22.12 -17.75
CA VAL A 88 13.59 22.00 -19.17
C VAL A 88 13.70 23.38 -19.82
N GLN A 89 12.67 24.22 -19.70
CA GLN A 89 12.67 25.57 -20.27
C GLN A 89 13.88 26.41 -19.80
N PHE A 90 14.20 26.39 -18.51
CA PHE A 90 15.29 27.18 -17.94
C PHE A 90 16.67 26.55 -18.12
N SER A 91 16.77 25.26 -18.42
CA SER A 91 18.03 24.61 -18.77
C SER A 91 18.57 25.10 -20.12
N GLU A 92 17.66 25.48 -21.03
CA GLU A 92 17.97 26.02 -22.35
C GLU A 92 18.29 27.53 -22.33
N PHE A 93 18.10 28.20 -21.19
CA PHE A 93 18.40 29.63 -21.05
C PHE A 93 19.92 29.88 -20.98
N ASP A 94 20.44 30.57 -22.00
CA ASP A 94 21.85 30.96 -22.18
C ASP A 94 22.11 32.47 -22.00
N GLY A 95 21.08 33.24 -21.63
CA GLY A 95 21.16 34.68 -21.46
C GLY A 95 21.93 35.14 -20.20
N ASP A 96 22.37 36.40 -20.24
CA ASP A 96 23.06 37.09 -19.14
C ASP A 96 22.23 38.27 -18.58
N ASP A 97 20.94 38.33 -18.91
CA ASP A 97 20.03 39.34 -18.39
C ASP A 97 19.78 39.13 -16.89
N PRO A 98 20.16 40.07 -16.01
CA PRO A 98 20.03 39.88 -14.57
C PRO A 98 18.59 39.68 -14.09
N ASP A 99 17.62 40.34 -14.72
CA ASP A 99 16.22 40.28 -14.31
C ASP A 99 15.62 38.91 -14.67
N ALA A 100 15.98 38.37 -15.83
CA ALA A 100 15.65 36.99 -16.20
C ALA A 100 16.34 35.96 -15.29
N LEU A 101 17.61 36.17 -14.94
CA LEU A 101 18.34 35.28 -14.03
C LEU A 101 17.76 35.31 -12.60
N GLU A 102 17.35 36.48 -12.12
CA GLU A 102 16.65 36.64 -10.83
C GLU A 102 15.34 35.84 -10.80
N ALA A 103 14.49 35.97 -11.83
CA ALA A 103 13.26 35.21 -11.92
C ALA A 103 13.49 33.68 -11.96
N ILE A 104 14.56 33.23 -12.62
CA ILE A 104 14.95 31.82 -12.64
C ILE A 104 15.40 31.37 -11.25
N VAL A 105 16.20 32.17 -10.56
CA VAL A 105 16.66 31.88 -9.19
C VAL A 105 15.46 31.77 -8.25
N ASP A 106 14.55 32.74 -8.27
CA ASP A 106 13.35 32.75 -7.43
C ASP A 106 12.50 31.49 -7.65
N PHE A 107 12.29 31.11 -8.91
CA PHE A 107 11.58 29.89 -9.24
C PHE A 107 12.22 28.64 -8.62
N TYR A 108 13.54 28.46 -8.76
CA TYR A 108 14.21 27.28 -8.21
C TYR A 108 14.24 27.28 -6.68
N VAL A 109 14.40 28.44 -6.04
CA VAL A 109 14.35 28.55 -4.57
C VAL A 109 12.97 28.15 -4.05
N THR A 110 11.90 28.73 -4.58
CA THR A 110 10.53 28.37 -4.17
C THR A 110 10.21 26.91 -4.49
N SER A 111 10.64 26.41 -5.65
CA SER A 111 10.43 24.99 -6.01
C SER A 111 11.16 24.05 -5.06
N ALA A 112 12.39 24.38 -4.64
CA ALA A 112 13.16 23.54 -3.71
C ALA A 112 12.44 23.41 -2.35
N GLU A 113 11.85 24.49 -1.86
CA GLU A 113 11.05 24.50 -0.62
C GLU A 113 9.80 23.63 -0.78
N SER A 114 9.00 23.87 -1.82
CA SER A 114 7.76 23.11 -2.03
C SER A 114 8.01 21.62 -2.33
N LEU A 115 9.08 21.29 -3.04
CA LEU A 115 9.48 19.89 -3.27
C LEU A 115 9.98 19.22 -1.98
N SER A 116 10.62 19.98 -1.07
CA SER A 116 11.01 19.45 0.24
C SER A 116 9.77 19.17 1.10
N GLU A 117 8.82 20.08 1.14
CA GLU A 117 7.54 19.88 1.84
C GLU A 117 6.77 18.68 1.27
N LEU A 118 6.82 18.50 -0.06
CA LEU A 118 6.24 17.35 -0.72
C LEU A 118 6.95 16.04 -0.34
N ALA A 119 8.28 16.04 -0.26
CA ALA A 119 9.02 14.86 0.20
C ALA A 119 8.62 14.47 1.64
N ASP A 120 8.48 15.44 2.54
CA ASP A 120 8.01 15.22 3.92
C ASP A 120 6.58 14.66 3.96
N ALA A 121 5.70 15.14 3.07
CA ALA A 121 4.33 14.61 2.94
C ALA A 121 4.33 13.15 2.46
N TYR A 122 5.17 12.80 1.48
CA TYR A 122 5.35 11.41 1.06
C TYR A 122 5.89 10.53 2.19
N ASP A 123 6.84 11.00 2.99
CA ASP A 123 7.37 10.26 4.14
C ASP A 123 6.29 10.01 5.19
N SER A 124 5.42 10.99 5.46
CA SER A 124 4.28 10.82 6.36
C SER A 124 3.33 9.73 5.88
N ILE A 125 2.99 9.74 4.59
CA ILE A 125 2.12 8.74 3.96
C ILE A 125 2.80 7.37 3.94
N LEU A 126 4.10 7.32 3.67
CA LEU A 126 4.88 6.08 3.74
C LEU A 126 4.81 5.46 5.14
N GLY A 127 4.80 6.29 6.19
CA GLY A 127 4.57 5.85 7.57
C GLY A 127 3.21 5.16 7.76
N VAL A 128 2.15 5.70 7.14
CA VAL A 128 0.81 5.08 7.15
C VAL A 128 0.83 3.71 6.47
N TYR A 129 1.40 3.63 5.26
CA TYR A 129 1.51 2.37 4.51
C TYR A 129 2.38 1.33 5.24
N THR A 130 3.48 1.76 5.85
CA THR A 130 4.34 0.89 6.66
C THR A 130 3.58 0.31 7.85
N GLY A 131 2.85 1.15 8.59
CA GLY A 131 2.00 0.69 9.70
C GLY A 131 0.90 -0.26 9.24
N ALA A 132 0.29 -0.01 8.07
CA ALA A 132 -0.69 -0.91 7.48
C ALA A 132 -0.09 -2.28 7.13
N LEU A 133 1.12 -2.32 6.55
CA LEU A 133 1.85 -3.56 6.27
C LEU A 133 2.18 -4.35 7.54
N GLU A 134 2.64 -3.68 8.59
CA GLU A 134 2.95 -4.32 9.88
C GLU A 134 1.70 -4.96 10.50
N VAL A 135 0.59 -4.22 10.55
CA VAL A 135 -0.70 -4.74 11.03
C VAL A 135 -1.16 -5.91 10.17
N ALA A 136 -1.02 -5.81 8.85
CA ALA A 136 -1.43 -6.85 7.93
C ALA A 136 -0.63 -8.15 8.14
N ARG A 137 0.70 -8.05 8.16
CA ARG A 137 1.62 -9.18 8.38
C ARG A 137 1.37 -9.85 9.74
N ALA A 138 1.22 -9.08 10.81
CA ALA A 138 0.92 -9.60 12.14
C ALA A 138 -0.45 -10.31 12.19
N GLY A 139 -1.45 -9.79 11.48
CA GLY A 139 -2.76 -10.42 11.33
C GLY A 139 -2.68 -11.79 10.65
N ILE A 140 -1.92 -11.88 9.56
CA ILE A 140 -1.71 -13.14 8.81
C ILE A 140 -1.01 -14.18 9.71
N GLU A 141 0.07 -13.80 10.38
CA GLU A 141 0.82 -14.69 11.27
C GLU A 141 -0.07 -15.26 12.38
N LYS A 142 -0.92 -14.41 12.98
CA LYS A 142 -1.85 -14.81 14.03
C LYS A 142 -2.93 -15.79 13.54
N VAL A 143 -3.36 -15.67 12.29
CA VAL A 143 -4.43 -16.51 11.71
C VAL A 143 -3.89 -17.82 11.15
N ALA A 144 -2.63 -17.85 10.70
CA ALA A 144 -2.03 -18.99 10.01
C ALA A 144 -2.19 -20.36 10.74
N PRO A 145 -1.99 -20.48 12.06
CA PRO A 145 -2.18 -21.76 12.75
C PRO A 145 -3.63 -22.24 12.78
N ALA A 146 -4.60 -21.33 12.92
CA ALA A 146 -6.03 -21.69 12.91
C ALA A 146 -6.47 -22.11 11.51
N ARG A 147 -6.01 -21.38 10.49
CA ARG A 147 -6.23 -21.71 9.08
C ARG A 147 -5.70 -23.11 8.74
N ALA A 148 -4.44 -23.40 9.09
CA ALA A 148 -3.82 -24.70 8.81
C ALA A 148 -4.62 -25.87 9.40
N ARG A 149 -5.03 -25.77 10.68
CA ARG A 149 -5.82 -26.81 11.35
C ARG A 149 -7.21 -27.00 10.75
N ALA A 150 -7.86 -25.93 10.31
CA ALA A 150 -9.16 -26.02 9.66
C ALA A 150 -9.07 -26.72 8.29
N HIS A 151 -8.04 -26.43 7.48
CA HIS A 151 -7.81 -27.14 6.22
C HIS A 151 -7.42 -28.60 6.41
N GLU A 152 -6.59 -28.91 7.41
CA GLU A 152 -6.26 -30.29 7.77
C GLU A 152 -7.51 -31.07 8.19
N SER A 153 -8.38 -30.45 9.00
CA SER A 153 -9.66 -31.03 9.40
C SER A 153 -10.59 -31.26 8.20
N LEU A 154 -10.61 -30.35 7.22
CA LEU A 154 -11.39 -30.50 5.99
C LEU A 154 -10.88 -31.67 5.16
N ALA A 155 -9.57 -31.78 4.99
CA ALA A 155 -8.94 -32.88 4.27
C ALA A 155 -9.24 -34.23 4.93
N GLY A 156 -9.16 -34.31 6.27
CA GLY A 156 -9.52 -35.50 7.04
C GLY A 156 -10.99 -35.89 6.87
N ALA A 157 -11.92 -34.93 7.03
CA ALA A 157 -13.35 -35.18 6.85
C ALA A 157 -13.69 -35.62 5.42
N THR A 158 -13.02 -35.04 4.42
CA THR A 158 -13.17 -35.43 3.01
C THR A 158 -12.73 -36.87 2.77
N ALA A 159 -11.57 -37.27 3.32
CA ALA A 159 -11.04 -38.62 3.18
C ALA A 159 -11.92 -39.67 3.87
N GLU A 160 -12.39 -39.39 5.09
CA GLU A 160 -13.30 -40.27 5.83
C GLU A 160 -14.65 -40.44 5.11
N LEU A 161 -15.22 -39.35 4.60
CA LEU A 161 -16.47 -39.40 3.83
C LEU A 161 -16.33 -40.17 2.52
N ALA A 162 -15.17 -40.09 1.85
CA ALA A 162 -14.89 -40.83 0.62
C ALA A 162 -14.75 -42.35 0.85
N ALA A 163 -14.42 -42.78 2.07
CA ALA A 163 -14.33 -44.19 2.42
C ALA A 163 -15.71 -44.85 2.70
N LEU A 164 -16.77 -44.05 2.87
CA LEU A 164 -18.12 -44.54 3.14
C LEU A 164 -18.88 -44.89 1.86
N ASN A 165 -19.73 -45.90 1.95
CA ASN A 165 -20.66 -46.26 0.86
C ASN A 165 -21.80 -45.24 0.78
N ASP A 166 -22.21 -44.84 -0.43
CA ASP A 166 -23.32 -43.92 -0.70
C ASP A 166 -24.65 -44.30 -0.03
N ALA A 167 -24.87 -45.58 0.19
CA ALA A 167 -26.08 -46.09 0.85
C ALA A 167 -26.05 -45.97 2.39
N ALA A 168 -24.93 -45.58 3.00
CA ALA A 168 -24.83 -45.43 4.44
C ALA A 168 -25.70 -44.27 4.95
N LYS A 169 -26.41 -44.51 6.05
CA LYS A 169 -27.31 -43.51 6.66
C LYS A 169 -26.49 -42.27 7.06
N GLY A 170 -26.96 -41.09 6.66
CA GLY A 170 -26.33 -39.81 7.03
C GLY A 170 -25.23 -39.30 6.09
N VAL A 171 -24.84 -40.07 5.05
CA VAL A 171 -23.82 -39.63 4.07
C VAL A 171 -24.24 -38.36 3.32
N HIS A 172 -25.52 -38.23 2.95
CA HIS A 172 -26.00 -37.03 2.25
C HIS A 172 -25.94 -35.77 3.13
N SER A 173 -26.33 -35.87 4.41
CA SER A 173 -26.20 -34.76 5.36
C SER A 173 -24.74 -34.42 5.66
N ALA A 174 -23.86 -35.42 5.69
CA ALA A 174 -22.43 -35.23 5.85
C ALA A 174 -21.82 -34.48 4.66
N ARG A 175 -22.19 -34.83 3.42
CA ARG A 175 -21.79 -34.09 2.21
C ARG A 175 -22.22 -32.63 2.24
N ALA A 176 -23.46 -32.35 2.63
CA ALA A 176 -23.96 -30.99 2.74
C ALA A 176 -23.18 -30.18 3.79
N THR A 177 -22.87 -30.79 4.94
CA THR A 177 -22.06 -30.16 6.00
C THR A 177 -20.64 -29.86 5.51
N LEU A 178 -20.00 -30.80 4.82
CA LEU A 178 -18.67 -30.64 4.26
C LEU A 178 -18.65 -29.51 3.22
N ALA A 179 -19.62 -29.47 2.31
CA ALA A 179 -19.74 -28.41 1.31
C ALA A 179 -19.89 -27.02 1.95
N ALA A 180 -20.73 -26.89 2.98
CA ALA A 180 -20.89 -25.62 3.71
C ALA A 180 -19.60 -25.22 4.48
N ALA A 181 -18.83 -26.18 4.98
CA ALA A 181 -17.52 -25.91 5.58
C ALA A 181 -16.48 -25.46 4.52
N THR A 182 -16.47 -26.08 3.34
CA THR A 182 -15.62 -25.69 2.21
C THR A 182 -15.95 -24.27 1.73
N GLU A 183 -17.23 -23.93 1.58
CA GLU A 183 -17.66 -22.59 1.19
C GLU A 183 -17.22 -21.54 2.22
N ARG A 184 -17.40 -21.82 3.51
CA ARG A 184 -16.93 -20.94 4.59
C ARG A 184 -15.42 -20.77 4.59
N LEU A 185 -14.63 -21.84 4.42
CA LEU A 185 -13.18 -21.73 4.31
C LEU A 185 -12.77 -20.94 3.08
N THR A 186 -13.44 -21.15 1.94
CA THR A 186 -13.19 -20.36 0.71
C THR A 186 -13.48 -18.88 0.95
N ALA A 187 -14.56 -18.55 1.66
CA ALA A 187 -14.87 -17.16 2.01
C ALA A 187 -13.88 -16.55 3.02
N LEU A 188 -13.35 -17.34 3.95
CA LEU A 188 -12.34 -16.91 4.92
C LEU A 188 -10.97 -16.73 4.28
N ASP A 189 -10.57 -17.63 3.39
CA ASP A 189 -9.35 -17.54 2.58
C ASP A 189 -9.43 -16.36 1.62
N GLY A 190 -10.60 -16.18 1.01
CA GLY A 190 -10.89 -15.09 0.10
C GLY A 190 -11.33 -13.81 0.80
N GLY A 191 -11.20 -13.68 2.13
CA GLY A 191 -11.51 -12.47 2.93
C GLY A 191 -12.87 -11.82 2.66
N THR A 192 -13.83 -12.57 2.12
CA THR A 192 -15.21 -12.14 1.92
C THR A 192 -16.11 -12.53 3.09
N ALA A 193 -15.57 -13.29 4.05
CA ALA A 193 -16.28 -13.62 5.28
C ALA A 193 -16.59 -12.35 6.08
N PRO A 194 -17.83 -12.19 6.57
CA PRO A 194 -18.20 -11.04 7.38
C PRO A 194 -17.40 -11.05 8.68
N ILE A 195 -16.66 -9.97 8.95
CA ILE A 195 -15.94 -9.74 10.20
C ILE A 195 -16.78 -8.80 11.05
N SER A 196 -16.86 -9.09 12.35
CA SER A 196 -17.46 -8.19 13.34
C SER A 196 -16.47 -7.96 14.48
N GLU A 197 -16.72 -6.95 15.32
CA GLU A 197 -15.88 -6.69 16.50
C GLU A 197 -15.87 -7.87 17.48
N GLU A 198 -16.95 -8.65 17.52
CA GLU A 198 -17.12 -9.78 18.43
C GLU A 198 -16.53 -11.10 17.90
N ARG A 199 -16.26 -11.19 16.58
CA ARG A 199 -15.82 -12.44 15.93
C ARG A 199 -14.61 -12.20 15.04
N THR A 200 -13.44 -12.58 15.56
CA THR A 200 -12.20 -12.49 14.80
C THR A 200 -12.14 -13.56 13.71
N VAL A 201 -11.33 -13.33 12.67
CA VAL A 201 -11.12 -14.33 11.60
C VAL A 201 -10.56 -15.65 12.15
N SER A 202 -9.69 -15.57 13.17
CA SER A 202 -9.18 -16.76 13.86
C SER A 202 -10.29 -17.58 14.51
N ASP A 203 -11.28 -16.92 15.12
CA ASP A 203 -12.42 -17.60 15.74
C ASP A 203 -13.29 -18.29 14.70
N GLN A 204 -13.50 -17.66 13.54
CA GLN A 204 -14.25 -18.26 12.44
C GLN A 204 -13.55 -19.51 11.88
N TYR A 205 -12.21 -19.49 11.73
CA TYR A 205 -11.46 -20.71 11.38
C TYR A 205 -11.59 -21.81 12.43
N ARG A 206 -11.56 -21.46 13.73
CA ARG A 206 -11.77 -22.43 14.83
C ARG A 206 -13.19 -23.00 14.85
N GLU A 207 -14.19 -22.21 14.51
CA GLU A 207 -15.57 -22.69 14.37
C GLU A 207 -15.67 -23.72 13.24
N VAL A 208 -15.06 -23.46 12.09
CA VAL A 208 -15.02 -24.45 11.00
C VAL A 208 -14.23 -25.70 11.39
N GLU A 209 -13.09 -25.56 12.05
CA GLU A 209 -12.31 -26.68 12.62
C GLU A 209 -13.19 -27.56 13.51
N ARG A 210 -13.93 -26.96 14.44
CA ARG A 210 -14.84 -27.66 15.37
C ARG A 210 -15.97 -28.37 14.62
N ASP A 211 -16.64 -27.68 13.69
CA ASP A 211 -17.75 -28.28 12.92
C ASP A 211 -17.28 -29.50 12.11
N LEU A 212 -16.06 -29.45 11.58
CA LEU A 212 -15.44 -30.55 10.85
C LEU A 212 -15.03 -31.71 11.78
N ALA A 213 -14.53 -31.42 12.98
CA ALA A 213 -14.27 -32.43 14.00
C ALA A 213 -15.56 -33.16 14.41
N GLU A 214 -16.64 -32.41 14.69
CA GLU A 214 -17.96 -32.98 15.00
C GLU A 214 -18.54 -33.80 13.83
N LEU A 215 -18.26 -33.42 12.58
CA LEU A 215 -18.61 -34.20 11.41
C LEU A 215 -17.86 -35.55 11.39
N ARG A 216 -16.55 -35.52 11.58
CA ARG A 216 -15.71 -36.72 11.61
C ARG A 216 -16.12 -37.68 12.74
N ASP A 217 -16.39 -37.16 13.93
CA ASP A 217 -16.88 -37.96 15.05
C ASP A 217 -18.19 -38.68 14.70
N ARG A 218 -19.12 -38.00 14.01
CA ARG A 218 -20.38 -38.61 13.54
C ARG A 218 -20.16 -39.67 12.47
N LEU A 219 -19.17 -39.50 11.57
CA LEU A 219 -18.86 -40.48 10.52
C LEU A 219 -18.25 -41.77 11.07
N ASN A 220 -17.55 -41.68 12.21
CA ASN A 220 -16.87 -42.81 12.85
C ASN A 220 -17.71 -43.51 13.92
N GLN A 221 -18.94 -43.05 14.20
CA GLN A 221 -19.86 -43.74 15.11
C GLN A 221 -20.44 -45.00 14.44
N PRO A 222 -20.45 -46.15 15.13
CA PRO A 222 -21.07 -47.36 14.60
C PRO A 222 -22.59 -47.14 14.43
N ALA A 223 -23.11 -47.57 13.27
CA ALA A 223 -24.52 -47.45 12.90
C ALA A 223 -25.47 -48.28 13.77
#